data_AF-A0A2N0V3V3-F1
#
_entry.id   AF-A0A2N0V3V3-F1
#
_cell.length_a   1.000
_cell.length_b   1.000
_cell.length_c   1.000
_cell.angle_alpha   90.00
_cell.angle_beta   90.00
_cell.angle_gamma   90.00
#
_symmetry.space_group_name_H-M   'P 1'
#
loop_
_entity.id
_entity.type
_entity.pdbx_description
1 polymer ?
#
loop_
_entity_poly.entity_id
_entity_poly.type
_entity_poly.pdbx_seq_one_letter_code
_entity_poly.pdbx_strand_id
1 'polypeptide(L)'
;MSVKEKILQQLAENPVIIYMKGVPSAPECGFSAKTVGILNETKIPYAYVNVLQSPFIREKLPSISKWPTFPQVFIKGELIGGADIVEAMYKEGTLLPLLQATVQPAESADASQTITHSEVEALILAAYPGATIGIEGAGCDLNITVVSELFADQPMIKQHQGVMATLSAPLASGRLHAVTLKTHTPEAWAAQQPAANPGLLQIQI
;
A
#
# COMPACT_ATOMS: atom_id res chain seq x y z
N MET A 1 -24.01 21.71 -1.57
CA MET A 1 -23.04 21.12 -0.62
C MET A 1 -22.64 22.16 0.41
N SER A 2 -22.94 21.88 1.66
CA SER A 2 -22.60 22.69 2.83
C SER A 2 -21.10 22.61 3.12
N VAL A 3 -20.57 23.61 3.83
CA VAL A 3 -19.14 23.64 4.24
C VAL A 3 -18.74 22.38 5.02
N LYS A 4 -19.64 21.86 5.86
CA LYS A 4 -19.43 20.62 6.61
C LYS A 4 -19.23 19.40 5.68
N GLU A 5 -20.05 19.28 4.64
CA GLU A 5 -19.97 18.17 3.69
C GLU A 5 -18.65 18.20 2.92
N LYS A 6 -18.20 19.39 2.51
CA LYS A 6 -16.88 19.56 1.87
C LYS A 6 -15.73 19.10 2.76
N ILE A 7 -15.76 19.48 4.04
CA ILE A 7 -14.73 19.07 5.00
C ILE A 7 -14.75 17.55 5.16
N LEU A 8 -15.93 16.95 5.36
CA LEU A 8 -16.05 15.49 5.50
C LEU A 8 -15.59 14.75 4.24
N GLN A 9 -15.90 15.28 3.06
CA GLN A 9 -15.43 14.74 1.79
C GLN A 9 -13.90 14.83 1.68
N GLN A 10 -13.30 15.98 2.01
CA GLN A 10 -11.84 16.14 2.04
C GLN A 10 -11.17 15.14 3.00
N LEU A 11 -11.74 14.93 4.18
CA LEU A 11 -11.25 13.96 5.16
C LEU A 11 -11.39 12.51 4.66
N ALA A 12 -12.41 12.20 3.86
CA ALA A 12 -12.63 10.87 3.30
C ALA A 12 -11.74 10.58 2.08
N GLU A 13 -11.52 11.59 1.22
CA GLU A 13 -10.70 11.48 0.00
C GLU A 13 -9.20 11.49 0.30
N ASN A 14 -8.79 12.11 1.42
CA ASN A 14 -7.38 12.31 1.75
C ASN A 14 -7.06 11.59 3.08
N PRO A 15 -6.37 10.44 3.04
CA PRO A 15 -6.09 9.65 4.23
C PRO A 15 -5.17 10.36 5.22
N VAL A 16 -4.30 11.26 4.75
CA VAL A 16 -3.52 12.17 5.60
C VAL A 16 -3.75 13.59 5.12
N ILE A 17 -4.31 14.44 5.98
CA ILE A 17 -4.63 15.82 5.63
C ILE A 17 -4.33 16.78 6.78
N ILE A 18 -3.68 17.90 6.46
CA ILE A 18 -3.36 18.97 7.42
C ILE A 18 -4.11 20.27 7.06
N TYR A 19 -4.80 20.83 8.04
CA TYR A 19 -5.34 22.19 7.96
C TYR A 19 -4.35 23.15 8.61
N MET A 20 -3.76 24.04 7.82
CA MET A 20 -2.66 24.90 8.25
C MET A 20 -2.84 26.35 7.80
N LYS A 21 -2.06 27.25 8.39
CA LYS A 21 -1.99 28.66 7.98
C LYS A 21 -0.81 28.83 7.01
N GLY A 22 -1.13 29.16 5.75
CA GLY A 22 -0.15 29.17 4.66
C GLY A 22 -0.12 27.84 3.92
N VAL A 23 0.97 27.58 3.21
CA VAL A 23 1.19 26.34 2.44
C VAL A 23 2.48 25.66 2.89
N PRO A 24 2.68 24.35 2.62
CA PRO A 24 3.88 23.65 3.07
C PRO A 24 5.20 24.30 2.63
N SER A 25 5.24 24.86 1.42
CA SER A 25 6.43 25.56 0.88
C SER A 25 6.65 26.95 1.49
N ALA A 26 5.60 27.56 2.04
CA ALA A 26 5.61 28.91 2.60
C ALA A 26 4.60 29.01 3.75
N PRO A 27 4.93 28.45 4.93
CA PRO A 27 4.05 28.48 6.09
C PRO A 27 3.99 29.90 6.67
N GLU A 28 2.79 30.37 6.99
CA GLU A 28 2.56 31.73 7.52
C GLU A 28 2.42 31.73 9.05
N CYS A 29 2.76 30.62 9.70
CA CYS A 29 2.66 30.41 11.14
C CYS A 29 3.73 29.43 11.61
N GLY A 30 4.46 29.75 12.69
CA GLY A 30 5.53 28.90 13.22
C GLY A 30 5.06 27.50 13.64
N PHE A 31 3.84 27.38 14.18
CA PHE A 31 3.25 26.07 14.51
C PHE A 31 2.98 25.23 13.25
N SER A 32 2.48 25.87 12.19
CA SER A 32 2.26 25.22 10.90
C SER A 32 3.58 24.80 10.24
N ALA A 33 4.61 25.65 10.32
CA ALA A 33 5.96 25.33 9.83
C ALA A 33 6.55 24.11 10.53
N LYS A 34 6.42 24.05 11.87
CA LYS A 34 6.92 22.91 12.66
C LYS A 34 6.23 21.60 12.25
N THR A 35 4.89 21.58 12.17
CA THR A 35 4.14 20.38 11.77
C THR A 35 4.48 19.91 10.37
N VAL A 36 4.60 20.84 9.41
CA VAL A 36 5.02 20.51 8.03
C VAL A 36 6.43 19.95 7.99
N GLY A 37 7.36 20.52 8.76
CA GLY A 37 8.73 20.00 8.86
C GLY A 37 8.75 18.53 9.26
N ILE A 38 8.03 18.19 10.35
CA ILE A 38 7.91 16.81 10.83
C ILE A 38 7.29 15.90 9.77
N LEU A 39 6.18 16.30 9.15
CA LEU A 39 5.52 15.50 8.12
C LEU A 39 6.43 15.27 6.91
N ASN A 40 7.20 16.28 6.48
CA ASN A 40 8.17 16.14 5.41
C ASN A 40 9.30 15.17 5.75
N GLU A 41 9.76 15.13 7.01
CA GLU A 41 10.77 14.16 7.46
C GLU A 41 10.28 12.71 7.36
N THR A 42 8.97 12.48 7.51
CA THR A 42 8.40 11.14 7.35
C THR A 42 8.42 10.64 5.91
N LYS A 43 8.59 11.52 4.92
CA LYS A 43 8.52 11.24 3.47
C LYS A 43 7.19 10.64 3.00
N ILE A 44 6.13 10.80 3.78
CA ILE A 44 4.79 10.28 3.47
C ILE A 44 3.97 11.40 2.79
N PRO A 45 3.32 11.12 1.65
CA PRO A 45 2.48 12.12 0.99
C PRO A 45 1.27 12.48 1.85
N TYR A 46 0.97 13.77 1.93
CA TYR A 46 -0.18 14.29 2.65
C TYR A 46 -0.84 15.44 1.87
N ALA A 47 -2.16 15.58 2.04
CA ALA A 47 -2.90 16.71 1.54
C ALA A 47 -2.83 17.88 2.52
N TYR A 48 -2.94 19.12 2.03
CA TYR A 48 -2.98 20.30 2.89
C TYR A 48 -4.11 21.24 2.49
N VAL A 49 -4.62 21.99 3.47
CA VAL A 49 -5.62 23.03 3.26
C VAL A 49 -5.15 24.31 3.92
N ASN A 50 -4.99 25.37 3.13
CA ASN A 50 -4.69 26.70 3.66
C ASN A 50 -5.97 27.37 4.18
N VAL A 51 -6.12 27.42 5.50
CA VAL A 51 -7.32 27.99 6.15
C VAL A 51 -7.38 29.51 6.07
N LEU A 52 -6.27 30.19 5.72
CA LEU A 52 -6.26 31.63 5.50
C LEU A 52 -6.96 32.00 4.19
N GLN A 53 -6.85 31.13 3.18
CA GLN A 53 -7.51 31.28 1.88
C GLN A 53 -8.95 30.74 1.88
N SER A 54 -9.34 30.01 2.93
CA SER A 54 -10.65 29.37 3.07
C SER A 54 -11.33 29.78 4.39
N PRO A 55 -11.92 30.99 4.46
CA PRO A 55 -12.53 31.52 5.69
C PRO A 55 -13.65 30.60 6.24
N PHE A 56 -14.44 30.01 5.35
CA PHE A 56 -15.51 29.08 5.71
C PHE A 56 -15.01 27.83 6.45
N ILE A 57 -13.87 27.28 6.04
CA ILE A 57 -13.24 26.11 6.69
C ILE A 57 -12.70 26.53 8.06
N ARG A 58 -12.05 27.71 8.13
CA ARG A 58 -11.50 28.25 9.37
C ARG A 58 -12.57 28.43 10.44
N GLU A 59 -13.76 28.87 10.07
CA GLU A 59 -14.88 29.05 11.01
C GLU A 59 -15.54 27.72 11.40
N LYS A 60 -15.68 26.78 10.46
CA LYS A 60 -16.48 25.57 10.68
C LYS A 60 -15.70 24.37 11.22
N LEU A 61 -14.42 24.22 10.83
CA LEU A 61 -13.60 23.07 11.21
C LEU A 61 -13.47 22.89 12.73
N PRO A 62 -13.21 23.95 13.54
CA PRO A 62 -13.06 23.80 14.99
C PRO A 62 -14.30 23.18 15.67
N SER A 63 -15.50 23.49 15.17
CA SER A 63 -16.74 22.91 15.69
C SER A 63 -16.93 21.44 15.28
N ILE A 64 -16.37 21.03 14.14
CA ILE A 64 -16.45 19.64 13.65
C ILE A 64 -15.43 18.77 14.38
N SER A 65 -14.18 19.24 14.46
CA SER A 65 -13.06 18.51 15.07
C SER A 65 -13.02 18.61 16.59
N LYS A 66 -13.85 19.49 17.18
CA LYS A 66 -13.82 19.84 18.60
C LYS A 66 -12.43 20.35 19.04
N TRP A 67 -11.69 20.96 18.11
CA TRP A 67 -10.34 21.45 18.33
C TRP A 67 -10.21 22.93 17.99
N PRO A 68 -9.81 23.80 18.94
CA PRO A 68 -9.92 25.25 18.77
C PRO A 68 -8.80 25.90 17.94
N THR A 69 -7.66 25.21 17.74
CA THR A 69 -6.45 25.83 17.18
C THR A 69 -6.02 25.23 15.84
N PHE A 70 -5.10 25.92 15.15
CA PHE A 70 -4.46 25.44 13.92
C PHE A 70 -2.94 25.49 14.11
N PRO A 71 -2.17 24.55 13.53
CA PRO A 71 -2.58 23.53 12.56
C PRO A 71 -3.40 22.37 13.17
N GLN A 72 -4.19 21.66 12.36
CA GLN A 72 -4.90 20.43 12.73
C GLN A 72 -4.54 19.32 11.74
N VAL A 73 -4.03 18.20 12.24
CA VAL A 73 -3.67 17.03 11.43
C VAL A 73 -4.73 15.96 11.60
N PHE A 74 -5.21 15.42 10.48
CA PHE A 74 -6.13 14.30 10.43
C PHE A 74 -5.51 13.12 9.71
N ILE A 75 -5.77 11.92 10.24
CA ILE A 75 -5.36 10.64 9.67
C ILE A 75 -6.62 9.76 9.60
N LYS A 76 -6.95 9.23 8.41
CA LYS A 76 -8.15 8.42 8.15
C LYS A 76 -9.44 9.08 8.65
N GLY A 77 -9.53 10.40 8.53
CA GLY A 77 -10.67 11.20 9.00
C GLY A 77 -10.73 11.45 10.51
N GLU A 78 -9.79 10.92 11.29
CA GLU A 78 -9.69 11.15 12.72
C GLU A 78 -8.69 12.26 13.04
N LEU A 79 -9.03 13.13 14.00
CA LEU A 79 -8.14 14.20 14.44
C LEU A 79 -7.01 13.62 15.30
N ILE A 80 -5.77 13.80 14.85
CA ILE A 80 -4.58 13.46 15.65
C ILE A 80 -4.26 14.59 16.62
N GLY A 81 -4.32 15.84 16.16
CA GLY A 81 -4.11 17.00 17.01
C GLY A 81 -3.42 18.16 16.31
N GLY A 82 -2.88 19.06 17.13
CA GLY A 82 -2.11 20.22 16.68
C GLY A 82 -0.60 20.00 16.68
N ALA A 83 0.16 21.10 16.53
CA ALA A 83 1.61 21.04 16.37
C ALA A 83 2.35 20.33 17.52
N ASP A 84 1.97 20.60 18.78
CA ASP A 84 2.65 20.02 19.95
C ASP A 84 2.41 18.51 20.06
N ILE A 85 1.20 18.04 19.75
CA ILE A 85 0.87 16.61 19.77
C ILE A 85 1.62 15.88 18.66
N VAL A 86 1.63 16.44 17.46
CA VAL A 86 2.36 15.86 16.32
C VAL A 86 3.86 15.79 16.62
N GLU A 87 4.42 16.82 17.25
CA GLU A 87 5.82 16.81 17.69
C GLU A 87 6.10 15.76 18.77
N ALA A 88 5.22 15.62 19.76
CA ALA A 88 5.35 14.58 20.79
C ALA A 88 5.31 13.18 20.17
N MET A 89 4.30 12.89 19.36
CA MET A 89 4.15 11.59 18.69
C MET A 89 5.31 11.27 17.74
N TYR A 90 5.90 12.28 17.11
CA TYR A 90 7.10 12.10 16.30
C TYR A 90 8.31 11.72 17.15
N LYS A 91 8.54 12.43 18.27
CA LYS A 91 9.62 12.13 19.22
C LYS A 91 9.47 10.76 19.89
N GLU A 92 8.23 10.35 20.15
CA GLU A 92 7.89 9.03 20.69
C GLU A 92 7.93 7.91 19.63
N GLY A 93 8.03 8.27 18.34
CA GLY A 93 8.04 7.31 17.24
C GLY A 93 6.67 6.68 16.92
N THR A 94 5.58 7.15 17.52
CA THR A 94 4.22 6.63 17.32
C THR A 94 3.53 7.22 16.08
N LEU A 95 4.00 8.37 15.58
CA LEU A 95 3.42 9.03 14.40
C LEU A 95 3.71 8.29 13.08
N LEU A 96 4.94 7.83 12.89
CA LEU A 96 5.38 7.15 11.66
C LEU A 96 4.53 5.91 11.33
N PRO A 97 4.33 4.94 12.25
CA PRO A 97 3.54 3.75 11.93
C PRO A 97 2.09 4.08 11.59
N LEU A 98 1.50 5.09 12.24
CA LEU A 98 0.14 5.55 11.93
C LEU A 98 0.04 6.10 10.51
N LEU A 99 1.01 6.93 10.09
CA LEU A 99 1.06 7.47 8.75
C LEU A 99 1.36 6.39 7.69
N GLN A 100 2.28 5.45 7.97
CA GLN A 100 2.60 4.37 7.04
C GLN A 100 1.42 3.44 6.79
N ALA A 101 0.64 3.13 7.83
CA ALA A 101 -0.59 2.35 7.72
C ALA A 101 -1.69 3.02 6.88
N THR A 102 -1.48 4.26 6.42
CA THR A 102 -2.42 4.99 5.55
C THR A 102 -1.99 5.06 4.08
N VAL A 103 -0.70 4.90 3.79
CA VAL A 103 -0.13 5.00 2.44
C VAL A 103 0.18 3.63 1.85
N GLN A 104 0.29 2.61 2.69
CA GLN A 104 0.15 1.25 2.21
C GLN A 104 -1.31 1.06 1.74
N PRO A 105 -1.53 0.62 0.48
CA PRO A 105 -2.80 0.00 0.12
C PRO A 105 -3.09 -1.04 1.20
N ALA A 106 -4.35 -1.18 1.58
CA ALA A 106 -4.79 -2.13 2.59
C ALA A 106 -4.13 -3.52 2.41
N GLU A 107 -3.00 -3.72 3.09
CA GLU A 107 -2.45 -5.01 3.43
C GLU A 107 -2.63 -5.13 4.94
N SER A 108 -3.80 -5.68 5.25
CA SER A 108 -3.99 -6.68 6.29
C SER A 108 -4.17 -6.19 7.72
N ALA A 109 -5.29 -5.51 7.94
CA ALA A 109 -6.09 -5.71 9.14
C ALA A 109 -7.38 -6.48 8.79
N ASP A 110 -7.24 -7.66 8.19
CA ASP A 110 -8.27 -8.70 8.21
C ASP A 110 -7.60 -10.07 8.20
N ALA A 111 -7.32 -10.58 9.40
CA ALA A 111 -6.73 -11.90 9.62
C ALA A 111 -7.83 -12.99 9.58
N SER A 112 -8.59 -13.06 8.50
CA SER A 112 -9.40 -14.22 8.16
C SER A 112 -9.67 -14.30 6.64
N GLN A 113 -8.98 -15.24 5.98
CA GLN A 113 -9.41 -15.94 4.74
C GLN A 113 -8.95 -15.47 3.33
N THR A 114 -7.75 -14.92 3.12
CA THR A 114 -7.11 -15.01 1.78
C THR A 114 -5.59 -15.15 1.92
N ILE A 115 -4.95 -15.99 1.11
CA ILE A 115 -3.49 -16.11 1.05
C ILE A 115 -2.92 -14.98 0.18
N THR A 116 -1.94 -14.25 0.69
CA THR A 116 -1.31 -13.15 -0.07
C THR A 116 -0.29 -13.67 -1.08
N HIS A 117 0.00 -12.89 -2.13
CA HIS A 117 1.01 -13.23 -3.14
C HIS A 117 2.37 -13.56 -2.51
N SER A 118 2.79 -12.75 -1.53
CA SER A 118 4.03 -12.92 -0.78
C SER A 118 4.06 -14.22 0.05
N GLU A 119 2.93 -14.63 0.64
CA GLU A 119 2.83 -15.92 1.34
C GLU A 119 2.95 -17.11 0.37
N VAL A 120 2.30 -17.04 -0.80
CA VAL A 120 2.42 -18.09 -1.83
C VAL A 120 3.86 -18.20 -2.31
N GLU A 121 4.52 -17.06 -2.56
CA GLU A 121 5.90 -17.03 -3.01
C GLU A 121 6.84 -17.66 -1.96
N ALA A 122 6.71 -17.27 -0.69
CA ALA A 122 7.53 -17.82 0.39
C ALA A 122 7.36 -19.34 0.56
N LEU A 123 6.14 -19.87 0.43
CA LEU A 123 5.86 -21.31 0.51
C LEU A 123 6.53 -22.09 -0.61
N ILE A 124 6.50 -21.56 -1.83
CA ILE A 124 7.11 -22.22 -2.99
C ILE A 124 8.64 -22.10 -2.90
N LEU A 125 9.18 -20.94 -2.52
CA LEU A 125 10.61 -20.72 -2.38
C LEU A 125 11.24 -21.61 -1.28
N ALA A 126 10.48 -21.92 -0.23
CA ALA A 126 10.90 -22.85 0.82
C ALA A 126 11.07 -24.29 0.30
N ALA A 127 10.25 -24.72 -0.66
CA ALA A 127 10.37 -26.04 -1.30
C ALA A 127 11.37 -26.04 -2.48
N TYR A 128 11.48 -24.92 -3.19
CA TYR A 128 12.32 -24.74 -4.36
C TYR A 128 13.18 -23.47 -4.21
N PRO A 129 14.32 -23.55 -3.50
CA PRO A 129 15.20 -22.40 -3.33
C PRO A 129 15.73 -21.95 -4.70
N GLY A 130 15.57 -20.66 -5.01
CA GLY A 130 15.98 -20.08 -6.29
C GLY A 130 14.96 -20.21 -7.42
N ALA A 131 13.74 -20.69 -7.14
CA ALA A 131 12.66 -20.66 -8.12
C ALA A 131 12.17 -19.22 -8.40
N THR A 132 11.94 -18.90 -9.67
CA THR A 132 11.24 -17.67 -10.08
C THR A 132 9.75 -17.95 -10.12
N ILE A 133 8.97 -17.16 -9.40
CA ILE A 133 7.53 -17.36 -9.24
C ILE A 133 6.82 -16.15 -9.85
N GLY A 134 5.96 -16.39 -10.84
CA GLY A 134 5.08 -15.40 -11.43
C GLY A 134 3.65 -15.71 -11.03
N ILE A 135 2.99 -14.81 -10.31
CA ILE A 135 1.58 -14.96 -9.95
C ILE A 135 0.80 -13.92 -10.76
N GLU A 136 -0.10 -14.39 -11.61
CA GLU A 136 -0.93 -13.56 -12.48
C GLU A 136 -2.42 -13.84 -12.18
N GLY A 137 -3.14 -12.82 -11.74
CA GLY A 137 -4.57 -12.90 -11.43
C GLY A 137 -4.96 -11.99 -10.28
N ALA A 138 -6.25 -11.70 -10.17
CA ALA A 138 -6.83 -10.95 -9.06
C ALA A 138 -8.10 -11.68 -8.60
N GLY A 139 -8.22 -11.97 -7.30
CA GLY A 139 -9.37 -12.67 -6.72
C GLY A 139 -9.16 -14.19 -6.59
N CYS A 140 -10.18 -14.97 -6.91
CA CYS A 140 -10.24 -16.42 -6.65
C CYS A 140 -9.62 -17.30 -7.74
N ASP A 141 -9.26 -16.74 -8.89
CA ASP A 141 -8.70 -17.43 -10.05
C ASP A 141 -7.26 -16.97 -10.27
N LEU A 142 -6.32 -17.65 -9.61
CA LEU A 142 -4.90 -17.29 -9.65
C LEU A 142 -4.15 -18.22 -10.61
N ASN A 143 -3.41 -17.64 -11.57
CA ASN A 143 -2.43 -18.38 -12.37
C ASN A 143 -1.07 -18.27 -11.70
N ILE A 144 -0.51 -19.40 -11.28
CA ILE A 144 0.81 -19.46 -10.64
C ILE A 144 1.75 -20.15 -11.61
N THR A 145 2.79 -19.44 -12.00
CA THR A 145 3.87 -19.95 -12.84
C THR A 145 5.13 -20.08 -12.00
N VAL A 146 5.64 -21.31 -11.88
CA VAL A 146 6.87 -21.59 -11.13
C VAL A 146 7.94 -22.04 -12.10
N VAL A 147 9.10 -21.38 -12.01
CA VAL A 147 10.24 -21.63 -12.86
C VAL A 147 11.43 -22.01 -11.99
N SER A 148 11.90 -23.24 -12.09
CA SER A 148 12.99 -23.74 -11.24
C SER A 148 13.91 -24.68 -12.01
N GLU A 149 15.21 -24.58 -11.77
CA GLU A 149 16.23 -25.50 -12.31
C GLU A 149 16.03 -26.93 -11.79
N LEU A 150 15.47 -27.08 -10.58
CA LEU A 150 15.17 -28.38 -9.96
C LEU A 150 14.15 -29.21 -10.76
N PHE A 151 13.44 -28.58 -11.69
CA PHE A 151 12.52 -29.26 -12.59
C PHE A 151 13.24 -30.02 -13.71
N ALA A 152 14.48 -29.67 -14.05
CA ALA A 152 15.22 -30.31 -15.15
C ALA A 152 15.41 -31.82 -14.93
N ASP A 153 15.55 -32.25 -13.68
CA ASP A 153 15.78 -33.65 -13.28
C ASP A 153 14.47 -34.42 -12.98
N GLN A 154 13.30 -33.83 -13.20
CA GLN A 154 12.02 -34.45 -12.85
C GLN A 154 11.03 -34.48 -14.02
N PRO A 155 10.20 -35.52 -14.14
CA PRO A 155 9.13 -35.54 -15.15
C PRO A 155 8.07 -34.47 -14.84
N MET A 156 7.49 -33.88 -15.88
CA MET A 156 6.53 -32.75 -15.81
C MET A 156 5.38 -32.97 -14.80
N ILE A 157 4.88 -34.20 -14.68
CA ILE A 157 3.83 -34.55 -13.70
C ILE A 157 4.34 -34.43 -12.26
N LYS A 158 5.58 -34.84 -11.98
CA LYS A 158 6.18 -34.79 -10.65
C LYS A 158 6.52 -33.35 -10.24
N GLN A 159 6.93 -32.52 -11.19
CA GLN A 159 7.12 -31.07 -10.99
C GLN A 159 5.79 -30.43 -10.57
N HIS A 160 4.73 -30.66 -11.36
CA HIS A 160 3.40 -30.12 -11.07
C HIS A 160 2.85 -30.65 -9.74
N GLN A 161 2.96 -31.94 -9.46
CA GLN A 161 2.55 -32.53 -8.17
C GLN A 161 3.33 -31.97 -6.99
N GLY A 162 4.64 -31.77 -7.13
CA GLY A 162 5.49 -31.24 -6.07
C GLY A 162 5.11 -29.80 -5.69
N VAL A 163 4.85 -28.94 -6.68
CA VAL A 163 4.39 -27.57 -6.43
C VAL A 163 2.93 -27.54 -5.99
N MET A 164 2.09 -28.43 -6.53
CA MET A 164 0.70 -28.55 -6.08
C MET A 164 0.64 -29.01 -4.61
N ALA A 165 1.57 -29.85 -4.15
CA ALA A 165 1.67 -30.25 -2.75
C ALA A 165 1.98 -29.06 -1.82
N THR A 166 2.82 -28.11 -2.25
CA THR A 166 3.08 -26.89 -1.46
C THR A 166 1.86 -25.97 -1.40
N LEU A 167 1.04 -25.98 -2.45
CA LEU A 167 -0.21 -25.21 -2.52
C LEU A 167 -1.43 -25.95 -1.96
N SER A 168 -1.28 -27.25 -1.66
CA SER A 168 -2.35 -28.09 -1.13
C SER A 168 -2.79 -27.67 0.27
N ALA A 169 -1.88 -27.16 1.10
CA ALA A 169 -2.20 -26.66 2.43
C ALA A 169 -3.16 -25.45 2.38
N PRO A 170 -2.88 -24.39 1.60
CA PRO A 170 -3.83 -23.29 1.45
C PRO A 170 -5.13 -23.68 0.70
N LEU A 171 -5.08 -24.62 -0.25
CA LEU A 171 -6.29 -25.19 -0.89
C LEU A 171 -7.18 -25.94 0.12
N ALA A 172 -6.60 -26.83 0.93
CA ALA A 172 -7.34 -27.61 1.93
C ALA A 172 -7.92 -26.75 3.05
N SER A 173 -7.28 -25.61 3.34
CA SER A 173 -7.75 -24.65 4.34
C SER A 173 -8.95 -23.79 3.89
N GLY A 174 -9.40 -23.92 2.64
CA GLY A 174 -10.46 -23.08 2.06
C GLY A 174 -10.03 -21.64 1.77
N ARG A 175 -8.71 -21.36 1.83
CA ARG A 175 -8.12 -20.04 1.52
C ARG A 175 -7.85 -19.84 0.02
N LEU A 176 -7.92 -20.91 -0.79
CA LEU A 176 -7.78 -20.92 -2.24
C LEU A 176 -8.92 -21.75 -2.85
N HIS A 177 -9.66 -21.18 -3.81
CA HIS A 177 -10.80 -21.86 -4.45
C HIS A 177 -10.42 -22.56 -5.77
N ALA A 178 -9.66 -21.89 -6.63
CA ALA A 178 -9.15 -22.45 -7.88
C ALA A 178 -7.78 -21.84 -8.22
N VAL A 179 -6.81 -22.69 -8.56
CA VAL A 179 -5.49 -22.23 -9.00
C VAL A 179 -5.07 -22.98 -10.26
N THR A 180 -4.52 -22.24 -11.22
CA THR A 180 -3.93 -22.83 -12.42
C THR A 180 -2.42 -22.78 -12.26
N LEU A 181 -1.80 -23.96 -12.14
CA LEU A 181 -0.36 -24.09 -11.92
C LEU A 181 0.36 -24.45 -13.23
N LYS A 182 1.37 -23.66 -13.59
CA LYS A 182 2.31 -23.93 -14.68
C LYS A 182 3.72 -24.09 -14.13
N THR A 183 4.39 -25.18 -14.47
CA THR A 183 5.78 -25.44 -14.06
C THR A 183 6.66 -25.50 -15.29
N HIS A 184 7.73 -24.71 -15.31
CA HIS A 184 8.66 -24.63 -16.43
C HIS A 184 10.11 -24.67 -15.94
N THR A 185 11.02 -25.27 -16.71
CA THR A 185 12.45 -25.03 -16.48
C THR A 185 12.82 -23.61 -16.92
N PRO A 186 13.89 -22.98 -16.39
CA PRO A 186 14.31 -21.66 -16.82
C PRO A 186 14.58 -21.58 -18.32
N GLU A 187 15.16 -22.64 -18.89
CA GLU A 187 15.39 -22.76 -20.34
C GLU A 187 14.08 -22.80 -21.12
N ALA A 188 13.09 -23.59 -20.69
CA ALA A 188 11.79 -23.68 -21.35
C ALA A 188 10.97 -22.39 -21.21
N TRP A 189 11.10 -21.71 -20.08
CA TRP A 189 10.45 -20.42 -19.81
C TRP A 189 11.07 -19.30 -20.64
N ALA A 190 12.40 -19.26 -20.75
CA ALA A 190 13.12 -18.34 -21.62
C ALA A 190 12.79 -18.55 -23.11
N ALA A 191 12.56 -19.81 -23.52
CA ALA A 191 12.14 -20.14 -24.89
C ALA A 191 10.67 -19.76 -25.19
N GLN A 192 9.81 -19.66 -24.18
CA GLN A 192 8.38 -19.30 -24.32
C GLN A 192 8.10 -17.80 -24.16
N GLN A 193 9.02 -17.04 -23.56
CA GLN A 193 8.95 -15.59 -23.60
C GLN A 193 9.43 -15.10 -24.97
N PRO A 194 8.67 -14.24 -25.68
CA PRO A 194 9.23 -13.54 -26.82
C PRO A 194 10.44 -12.78 -26.31
N ALA A 195 11.62 -13.07 -26.87
CA ALA A 195 12.89 -12.50 -26.43
C ALA A 195 12.71 -11.03 -26.08
N ALA A 196 12.94 -10.68 -24.81
CA ALA A 196 13.05 -9.29 -24.39
C ALA A 196 14.20 -8.68 -25.18
N ASN A 197 13.89 -8.13 -26.36
CA ASN A 197 14.82 -7.38 -27.17
C ASN A 197 14.99 -6.03 -26.44
N PRO A 198 16.15 -5.73 -25.85
CA PRO A 198 16.34 -4.47 -25.17
C PRO A 198 16.58 -3.41 -26.24
N GLY A 199 15.52 -2.81 -26.81
CA GLY A 199 15.74 -1.66 -27.70
C GLY A 199 14.70 -1.30 -28.76
N LEU A 200 13.40 -1.53 -28.59
CA LEU A 200 12.41 -0.94 -29.51
C LEU A 200 11.23 -0.34 -28.73
N LEU A 201 11.33 0.97 -28.48
CA LEU A 201 10.19 1.81 -28.11
C LEU A 201 9.32 1.99 -29.36
N GLN A 202 8.14 1.39 -29.38
CA GLN A 202 7.13 1.72 -30.39
C GLN A 202 6.42 3.00 -29.94
N ILE A 203 6.73 4.11 -30.59
CA ILE A 203 5.96 5.36 -30.51
C ILE A 203 4.78 5.19 -31.47
N GLN A 204 3.55 5.25 -30.94
CA GLN A 204 2.35 5.34 -31.78
C GLN A 204 2.21 6.77 -32.30
N ILE A 205 2.15 6.88 -33.63
CA ILE A 205 1.58 8.02 -34.36
C ILE A 205 0.07 7.87 -34.40
#